data_AF-A0A5S4TH28-F1
#
_entry.id   AF-A0A5S4TH28-F1
#
_cell.length_a   1.000
_cell.length_b   1.000
_cell.length_c   1.000
_cell.angle_alpha   90.00
_cell.angle_beta   90.00
_cell.angle_gamma   90.00
#
_symmetry.space_group_name_H-M   'P 1'
#
loop_
_entity.id
_entity.type
_entity.pdbx_description
1 polymer ?
#
loop_
_entity_poly.entity_id
_entity_poly.type
_entity_poly.pdbx_seq_one_letter_code
_entity_poly.pdbx_strand_id
1 'polypeptide(L)'
;AIELNGEAVAMNIAAFRWGRRAAHEPEFVRGQVDRQAKGGQPTEKAETLDEVIARRVAFLTAYQNAAYAERYSRRIAALRTAEEKAIPGSKTVTEMAARNLFKLMAIKDEYEVARLYTDGSFTRALAQQFESYGKLEFHLAPPILGSRDADGKARKSSFGPWMMKGFGVLA
;
A
#
# COMPACT_ATOMS: atom_id res chain seq x y z
N ALA A 1 -19.38 -22.36 -15.37
CA ALA A 1 -19.44 -21.12 -14.56
C ALA A 1 -18.19 -20.26 -14.73
N ILE A 2 -16.98 -20.75 -14.39
CA ILE A 2 -15.74 -19.96 -14.55
C ILE A 2 -15.40 -19.70 -16.03
N GLU A 3 -15.59 -20.68 -16.91
CA GLU A 3 -15.40 -20.52 -18.37
C GLU A 3 -16.42 -19.57 -19.02
N LEU A 4 -17.59 -19.39 -18.40
CA LEU A 4 -18.66 -18.51 -18.88
C LEU A 4 -18.38 -17.02 -18.61
N ASN A 5 -17.52 -16.69 -17.64
CA ASN A 5 -17.14 -15.31 -17.32
C ASN A 5 -16.00 -14.78 -18.20
N GLY A 6 -15.32 -15.65 -18.97
CA GLY A 6 -14.33 -15.28 -20.00
C GLY A 6 -13.00 -14.67 -19.53
N GLU A 7 -12.92 -14.11 -18.33
CA GLU A 7 -11.73 -13.41 -17.84
C GLU A 7 -10.83 -14.32 -17.00
N ALA A 8 -9.53 -14.36 -17.33
CA ALA A 8 -8.48 -15.10 -16.63
C ALA A 8 -8.85 -16.56 -16.25
N VAL A 9 -9.57 -17.25 -17.14
CA VAL A 9 -10.18 -18.57 -16.90
C VAL A 9 -9.18 -19.59 -16.31
N ALA A 10 -7.98 -19.69 -16.88
CA ALA A 10 -6.96 -20.62 -16.42
C ALA A 10 -6.50 -20.32 -14.97
N MET A 11 -6.32 -19.04 -14.64
CA MET A 11 -5.95 -18.59 -13.29
C MET A 11 -7.05 -18.91 -12.29
N ASN A 12 -8.31 -18.67 -12.66
CA ASN A 12 -9.45 -18.93 -11.79
C ASN A 12 -9.65 -20.44 -11.53
N ILE A 13 -9.44 -21.28 -12.55
CA ILE A 13 -9.44 -22.74 -12.39
C ILE A 13 -8.29 -23.18 -11.48
N ALA A 14 -7.09 -22.63 -11.67
CA ALA A 14 -5.94 -22.93 -10.82
C ALA A 14 -6.20 -22.53 -9.36
N ALA A 15 -6.74 -21.34 -9.11
CA ALA A 15 -7.11 -20.86 -7.79
C ALA A 15 -8.16 -21.76 -7.13
N PHE A 16 -9.19 -22.18 -7.88
CA PHE A 16 -10.21 -23.09 -7.36
C PHE A 16 -9.63 -24.48 -7.00
N ARG A 17 -8.72 -25.00 -7.82
CA ARG A 17 -8.00 -26.26 -7.54
C ARG A 17 -7.13 -26.13 -6.28
N TRP A 18 -6.42 -25.03 -6.12
CA TRP A 18 -5.65 -24.74 -4.90
C TRP A 18 -6.55 -24.61 -3.67
N GLY A 19 -7.71 -23.96 -3.79
CA GLY A 19 -8.70 -23.88 -2.71
C GLY A 19 -9.23 -25.26 -2.28
N ARG A 20 -9.54 -26.14 -3.24
CA ARG A 20 -9.94 -27.53 -2.94
C ARG A 20 -8.83 -28.31 -2.26
N ARG A 21 -7.57 -28.14 -2.70
CA ARG A 21 -6.41 -28.76 -2.07
C ARG A 21 -6.15 -28.19 -0.67
N ALA A 22 -6.38 -26.91 -0.42
CA ALA A 22 -6.28 -26.33 0.92
C ALA A 22 -7.34 -26.89 1.89
N ALA A 23 -8.54 -27.21 1.39
CA ALA A 23 -9.58 -27.82 2.20
C ALA A 23 -9.28 -29.29 2.57
N HIS A 24 -8.68 -30.05 1.66
CA HIS A 24 -8.36 -31.47 1.88
C HIS A 24 -6.96 -31.72 2.48
N GLU A 25 -5.98 -30.89 2.15
CA GLU A 25 -4.56 -31.04 2.50
C GLU A 25 -3.97 -29.70 2.98
N PRO A 26 -4.46 -29.14 4.10
CA PRO A 26 -4.09 -27.79 4.54
C PRO A 26 -2.59 -27.63 4.82
N GLU A 27 -1.94 -28.64 5.40
CA GLU A 27 -0.52 -28.55 5.75
C GLU A 27 0.40 -28.60 4.52
N PHE A 28 0.00 -29.31 3.47
CA PHE A 28 0.73 -29.31 2.20
C PHE A 28 0.73 -27.92 1.56
N VAL A 29 -0.43 -27.26 1.56
CA VAL A 29 -0.57 -25.91 1.00
C VAL A 29 0.20 -24.90 1.83
N ARG A 30 0.12 -24.94 3.17
CA ARG A 30 0.94 -24.08 4.04
C ARG A 30 2.43 -24.27 3.80
N GLY A 31 2.91 -25.51 3.70
CA GLY A 31 4.31 -25.79 3.41
C GLY A 31 4.78 -25.33 2.02
N GLN A 32 3.88 -25.17 1.05
CA GLN A 32 4.20 -24.54 -0.25
C GLN A 32 4.27 -23.01 -0.13
N VAL A 33 3.31 -22.39 0.56
CA VAL A 33 3.29 -20.94 0.82
C VAL A 33 4.52 -20.52 1.62
N ASP A 34 4.90 -21.26 2.66
CA ASP A 34 6.06 -20.96 3.50
C ASP A 34 7.38 -21.08 2.72
N ARG A 35 7.47 -22.02 1.77
CA ARG A 35 8.63 -22.15 0.88
C ARG A 35 8.72 -20.96 -0.09
N GLN A 36 7.60 -20.46 -0.59
CA GLN A 36 7.56 -19.30 -1.45
C GLN A 36 7.82 -17.99 -0.68
N ALA A 37 7.30 -17.88 0.54
CA ALA A 37 7.50 -16.73 1.43
C ALA A 37 8.97 -16.57 1.85
N LYS A 38 9.72 -17.67 1.98
CA LYS A 38 11.18 -17.65 2.22
C LYS A 38 12.00 -17.06 1.05
N GLY A 39 11.41 -16.89 -0.14
CA GLY A 39 12.01 -16.19 -1.27
C GLY A 39 11.62 -14.71 -1.39
N GLY A 40 10.65 -14.25 -0.59
CA GLY A 40 10.29 -12.83 -0.50
C GLY A 40 11.20 -12.11 0.49
N GLN A 41 11.66 -10.90 0.15
CA GLN A 41 12.45 -10.08 1.08
C GLN A 41 11.75 -10.02 2.45
N PRO A 42 12.45 -10.37 3.55
CA PRO A 42 11.89 -10.21 4.87
C PRO A 42 11.46 -8.75 5.02
N THR A 43 10.18 -8.54 5.32
CA THR A 43 9.77 -7.23 5.81
C THR A 43 10.45 -7.09 7.16
N GLU A 44 11.61 -6.42 7.20
CA GLU A 44 12.35 -6.18 8.43
C GLU A 44 11.38 -5.58 9.45
N LYS A 45 11.04 -6.41 10.44
CA LYS A 45 10.30 -5.95 11.59
C LYS A 45 11.28 -5.07 12.34
N ALA A 46 11.15 -3.75 12.20
CA ALA A 46 11.90 -2.81 13.01
C ALA A 46 11.85 -3.27 14.48
N GLU A 47 13.01 -3.65 15.01
CA GLU A 47 13.19 -4.31 16.30
C GLU A 47 13.26 -3.27 17.42
N THR A 48 13.65 -2.03 17.09
CA THR A 48 13.80 -0.93 18.05
C THR A 48 12.87 0.24 17.78
N LEU A 49 12.55 1.01 18.83
CA LEU A 49 11.76 2.26 18.71
C LEU A 49 12.42 3.27 17.76
N ASP A 50 13.75 3.33 17.73
CA ASP A 50 14.49 4.23 16.86
C ASP A 50 14.41 3.81 15.38
N GLU A 51 14.53 2.51 15.08
CA GLU A 51 14.25 1.99 13.73
C GLU A 51 12.82 2.26 13.30
N VAL A 52 11.86 2.09 14.22
CA VAL A 52 10.45 2.39 13.97
C VAL A 52 10.25 3.87 13.61
N ILE A 53 10.90 4.79 14.32
CA ILE A 53 10.84 6.23 14.03
C ILE A 53 11.53 6.54 12.70
N ALA A 54 12.73 6.00 12.47
CA ALA A 54 13.50 6.22 11.25
C ALA A 54 12.74 5.74 10.00
N ARG A 55 12.16 4.54 10.04
CA ARG A 55 11.34 4.01 8.96
C ARG A 55 10.12 4.89 8.67
N ARG A 56 9.48 5.44 9.71
CA ARG A 56 8.34 6.36 9.55
C ARG A 56 8.75 7.71 9.01
N VAL A 57 9.93 8.23 9.39
CA VAL A 57 10.50 9.46 8.81
C VAL A 57 10.78 9.25 7.32
N ALA A 58 11.41 8.13 6.95
CA ALA A 58 11.64 7.79 5.55
C ALA A 58 10.33 7.68 4.77
N PHE A 59 9.33 6.98 5.35
CA PHE A 59 8.00 6.87 4.75
C PHE A 59 7.35 8.24 4.56
N LEU A 60 7.30 9.08 5.59
CA LEU A 60 6.66 10.41 5.51
C LEU A 60 7.39 11.36 4.55
N THR A 61 8.70 11.16 4.37
CA THR A 61 9.49 11.91 3.39
C THR A 61 9.08 11.55 1.98
N ALA A 62 8.91 10.25 1.70
CA ALA A 62 8.41 9.77 0.41
C ALA A 62 6.91 10.07 0.21
N TYR A 63 6.13 10.07 1.29
CA TYR A 63 4.70 10.34 1.27
C TYR A 63 4.38 11.79 0.91
N GLN A 64 5.17 12.75 1.40
CA GLN A 64 4.93 14.16 1.13
C GLN A 64 6.22 14.94 0.90
N ASN A 65 7.08 15.06 1.91
CA ASN A 65 8.41 15.69 1.81
C ASN A 65 9.16 15.64 3.16
N ALA A 66 10.42 16.08 3.14
CA ALA A 66 11.29 16.14 4.32
C ALA A 66 10.73 17.01 5.45
N ALA A 67 10.09 18.15 5.14
CA ALA A 67 9.53 19.04 6.16
C ALA A 67 8.35 18.38 6.91
N TYR A 68 7.54 17.58 6.20
CA TYR A 68 6.46 16.81 6.79
C TYR A 68 6.98 15.70 7.72
N ALA A 69 8.02 14.99 7.30
CA ALA A 69 8.69 14.00 8.13
C ALA A 69 9.38 14.63 9.36
N GLU A 70 9.95 15.82 9.22
CA GLU A 70 10.55 16.58 10.33
C GLU A 70 9.50 16.99 11.38
N ARG A 71 8.28 17.34 10.95
CA ARG A 71 7.17 17.62 11.88
C ARG A 71 6.84 16.39 12.74
N TYR A 72 6.90 15.19 12.16
CA TYR A 72 6.73 13.94 12.89
C TYR A 72 7.88 13.73 13.89
N SER A 73 9.13 13.76 13.44
CA SER A 73 10.29 13.48 14.29
C SER A 73 10.41 14.46 15.46
N ARG A 74 10.17 15.76 15.24
CA ARG A 74 10.18 16.79 16.30
C ARG A 74 9.14 16.51 17.40
N ARG A 75 7.92 16.11 17.03
CA ARG A 75 6.86 15.79 18.01
C ARG A 75 7.23 14.57 18.85
N ILE A 76 7.79 13.54 18.23
CA ILE A 76 8.22 12.33 18.95
C ILE A 76 9.44 12.61 19.85
N ALA A 77 10.39 13.43 19.40
CA ALA A 77 11.54 13.83 20.21
C ALA A 77 11.13 14.65 21.44
N ALA A 78 10.17 15.57 21.29
CA ALA A 78 9.63 16.35 22.40
C ALA A 78 8.94 15.46 23.44
N LEU A 79 8.13 14.50 22.99
CA LEU A 79 7.47 13.53 23.87
C LEU A 79 8.47 12.63 24.58
N ARG A 80 9.49 12.12 23.87
CA ARG A 80 10.57 11.32 24.46
C ARG A 80 11.29 12.07 25.57
N THR A 81 11.61 13.34 25.33
CA THR A 81 12.26 14.20 26.33
C THR A 81 11.38 14.43 27.56
N ALA A 82 10.06 14.59 27.36
CA ALA A 82 9.11 14.77 28.46
C ALA A 82 8.92 13.46 29.25
N GLU A 83 8.83 12.32 28.56
CA GLU A 83 8.70 10.99 29.19
C GLU A 83 9.92 10.66 30.03
N GLU A 84 11.14 10.86 29.51
CA GLU A 84 12.39 10.59 30.24
C GLU A 84 12.50 11.44 31.51
N LYS A 85 12.02 12.69 31.48
CA LYS A 85 11.99 13.56 32.67
C LYS A 85 10.97 13.12 33.72
N ALA A 86 9.84 12.55 33.29
CA ALA A 86 8.77 12.14 34.19
C ALA A 86 9.00 10.74 34.78
N ILE A 87 9.45 9.80 33.95
CA ILE A 87 9.71 8.40 34.29
C ILE A 87 10.96 7.95 33.50
N PRO A 88 12.17 8.08 34.07
CA PRO A 88 13.40 7.69 33.40
C PRO A 88 13.37 6.24 32.91
N GLY A 89 13.77 6.01 31.66
CA GLY A 89 13.78 4.69 31.03
C GLY A 89 12.43 4.19 30.49
N SER A 90 11.32 4.90 30.72
CA SER A 90 10.03 4.57 30.08
C SER A 90 10.05 4.92 28.60
N LYS A 91 9.46 4.04 27.77
CA LYS A 91 9.25 4.28 26.32
C LYS A 91 7.79 4.16 25.89
N THR A 92 6.89 3.83 26.82
CA THR A 92 5.50 3.48 26.58
C THR A 92 4.74 4.59 25.86
N VAL A 93 4.88 5.84 26.33
CA VAL A 93 4.17 6.99 25.75
C VAL A 93 4.75 7.32 24.37
N THR A 94 6.08 7.36 24.27
CA THR A 94 6.77 7.66 23.02
C THR A 94 6.44 6.64 21.94
N GLU A 95 6.39 5.35 22.26
CA GLU A 95 6.06 4.28 21.32
C GLU A 95 4.62 4.41 20.80
N MET A 96 3.67 4.63 21.72
CA MET A 96 2.25 4.81 21.38
C MET A 96 2.02 6.08 20.55
N ALA A 97 2.68 7.17 20.90
CA ALA A 97 2.62 8.42 20.13
C ALA A 97 3.23 8.24 18.74
N ALA A 98 4.39 7.59 18.65
CA ALA A 98 5.05 7.31 17.37
C ALA A 98 4.12 6.53 16.44
N ARG A 99 3.38 5.54 16.96
CA ARG A 99 2.43 4.73 16.19
C ARG A 99 1.21 5.52 15.75
N ASN A 100 0.55 6.23 16.67
CA ASN A 100 -0.73 6.86 16.38
C ASN A 100 -0.59 8.18 15.61
N LEU A 101 0.44 8.98 15.90
CA LEU A 101 0.71 10.19 15.12
C LEU A 101 1.02 9.84 13.65
N PHE A 102 1.78 8.77 13.42
CA PHE A 102 2.06 8.32 12.06
C PHE A 102 0.78 7.96 11.30
N LYS A 103 -0.17 7.23 11.92
CA LYS A 103 -1.46 6.91 11.29
C LYS A 103 -2.27 8.15 10.89
N LEU A 104 -2.19 9.20 11.70
CA LEU A 104 -2.89 10.47 11.41
C LEU A 104 -2.20 11.28 10.30
N MET A 105 -0.89 11.08 10.11
CA MET A 105 -0.11 11.81 9.10
C MET A 105 -0.05 11.07 7.77
N ALA A 106 -0.05 9.74 7.80
CA ALA A 106 -0.09 8.86 6.64
C ALA A 106 -1.49 8.27 6.50
N ILE A 107 -2.47 9.13 6.25
CA ILE A 107 -3.83 8.67 5.95
C ILE A 107 -3.79 8.03 4.56
N LYS A 108 -4.58 6.96 4.40
CA LYS A 108 -4.89 6.39 3.10
C LYS A 108 -5.81 7.37 2.37
N ASP A 109 -5.20 8.34 1.71
CA ASP A 109 -5.89 9.36 0.93
C ASP A 109 -6.25 8.84 -0.47
N GLU A 110 -7.13 9.56 -1.15
CA GLU A 110 -7.60 9.23 -2.50
C GLU A 110 -6.48 9.29 -3.56
N TYR A 111 -5.34 9.88 -3.19
CA TYR A 111 -4.16 10.06 -4.02
C TYR A 111 -3.10 8.98 -3.83
N GLU A 112 -3.26 8.07 -2.85
CA GLU A 112 -2.35 6.93 -2.67
C GLU A 112 -2.20 6.14 -3.97
N VAL A 113 -3.30 5.96 -4.70
CA VAL A 113 -3.30 5.30 -6.02
C VAL A 113 -2.40 6.07 -7.00
N ALA A 114 -2.51 7.40 -7.04
CA ALA A 114 -1.69 8.24 -7.90
C ALA A 114 -0.19 8.10 -7.61
N ARG A 115 0.18 8.07 -6.32
CA ARG A 115 1.57 7.86 -5.88
C ARG A 115 2.10 6.48 -6.27
N LEU A 116 1.31 5.43 -6.09
CA LEU A 116 1.68 4.07 -6.51
C LEU A 116 1.87 3.92 -8.02
N TYR A 117 1.12 4.67 -8.83
CA TYR A 117 1.31 4.69 -10.29
C TYR A 117 2.57 5.46 -10.72
N THR A 118 3.08 6.36 -9.88
CA THR A 118 4.15 7.31 -10.25
C THR A 118 5.49 7.03 -9.59
N ASP A 119 5.55 6.19 -8.54
CA ASP A 119 6.79 5.74 -7.89
C ASP A 119 7.65 4.76 -8.75
N GLY A 120 7.16 4.42 -9.95
CA GLY A 120 7.81 3.55 -10.92
C GLY A 120 7.68 2.05 -10.62
N SER A 121 7.11 1.65 -9.48
CA SER A 121 6.84 0.25 -9.15
C SER A 121 5.85 -0.36 -10.13
N PHE A 122 4.79 0.37 -10.47
CA PHE A 122 3.79 -0.04 -11.45
C PHE A 122 4.42 -0.31 -12.84
N THR A 123 5.27 0.59 -13.32
CA THR A 123 5.94 0.43 -14.62
C THR A 123 6.86 -0.79 -14.65
N ARG A 124 7.60 -1.04 -13.55
CA ARG A 124 8.45 -2.24 -13.43
C ARG A 124 7.61 -3.52 -13.42
N ALA A 125 6.51 -3.54 -12.67
CA ALA A 125 5.60 -4.68 -12.63
C ALA A 125 4.97 -4.96 -14.01
N LEU A 126 4.57 -3.91 -14.74
CA LEU A 126 4.01 -4.02 -16.08
C LEU A 126 5.02 -4.63 -17.07
N ALA A 127 6.28 -4.19 -17.03
CA ALA A 127 7.35 -4.71 -17.88
C ALA A 127 7.75 -6.16 -17.52
N GLN A 128 7.59 -6.57 -16.26
CA GLN A 128 7.83 -7.96 -15.85
C GLN A 128 6.71 -8.90 -16.28
N GLN A 129 5.46 -8.42 -16.26
CA GLN A 129 4.29 -9.24 -16.51
C GLN A 129 3.97 -9.38 -18.01
N PHE A 130 4.31 -8.36 -18.82
CA PHE A 130 3.98 -8.31 -20.24
C PHE A 130 5.23 -8.01 -21.08
N GLU A 131 5.45 -8.80 -22.13
CA GLU A 131 6.50 -8.56 -23.14
C GLU A 131 6.24 -7.26 -23.92
N SER A 132 4.97 -6.96 -24.19
CA SER A 132 4.51 -5.68 -24.75
C SER A 132 3.05 -5.40 -24.39
N TYR A 133 2.66 -4.12 -24.41
CA TYR A 133 1.27 -3.69 -24.24
C TYR A 133 0.95 -2.53 -25.18
N GLY A 134 -0.29 -2.46 -25.69
CA GLY A 134 -0.68 -1.45 -26.68
C GLY A 134 -1.00 -0.09 -26.08
N LYS A 135 -1.94 -0.03 -25.12
CA LYS A 135 -2.31 1.20 -24.40
C LYS A 135 -2.80 0.87 -23.00
N LEU A 136 -2.59 1.81 -22.07
CA LEU A 136 -3.18 1.75 -20.73
C LEU A 136 -4.51 2.48 -20.71
N GLU A 137 -5.50 1.88 -20.06
CA GLU A 137 -6.82 2.45 -19.82
C GLU A 137 -7.17 2.29 -18.34
N PHE A 138 -7.62 3.38 -17.72
CA PHE A 138 -7.87 3.47 -16.29
C PHE A 138 -9.36 3.70 -16.05
N HIS A 139 -9.98 2.88 -15.20
CA HIS A 139 -11.38 3.06 -14.81
C HIS A 139 -11.47 3.73 -13.44
N LEU A 140 -11.78 5.01 -13.43
CA LEU A 140 -11.82 5.84 -12.21
C LEU A 140 -13.20 6.47 -12.04
N ALA A 141 -13.58 6.73 -10.78
CA ALA A 141 -14.76 7.52 -10.45
C ALA A 141 -14.31 8.79 -9.71
N PRO A 142 -13.77 9.79 -10.43
CA PRO A 142 -13.20 10.97 -9.78
C PRO A 142 -14.26 11.74 -8.99
N PRO A 143 -14.00 12.16 -7.74
CA PRO A 143 -15.01 12.77 -6.88
C PRO A 143 -15.55 14.11 -7.40
N ILE A 144 -14.73 14.86 -8.15
CA ILE A 144 -15.07 16.20 -8.67
C ILE A 144 -15.60 16.14 -10.12
N LEU A 145 -15.10 15.21 -10.93
CA LEU A 145 -15.40 15.10 -12.37
C LEU A 145 -16.29 13.91 -12.73
N GLY A 146 -16.55 13.01 -11.78
CA GLY A 146 -17.33 11.80 -11.98
C GLY A 146 -18.82 12.09 -11.95
N SER A 147 -19.56 11.51 -12.89
CA SER A 147 -21.01 11.50 -12.84
C SER A 147 -21.49 10.55 -11.73
N ARG A 148 -22.67 10.83 -11.19
CA ARG A 148 -23.38 9.92 -10.30
C ARG A 148 -24.50 9.23 -11.06
N ASP A 149 -24.80 7.99 -10.71
CA ASP A 149 -25.97 7.30 -11.22
C ASP A 149 -27.27 7.83 -10.57
N ALA A 150 -28.41 7.30 -10.99
CA ALA A 150 -29.73 7.67 -10.46
C ALA A 150 -29.86 7.39 -8.95
N ASP A 151 -29.07 6.46 -8.42
CA ASP A 151 -29.02 6.10 -7.00
C ASP A 151 -27.98 6.93 -6.22
N GLY A 152 -27.31 7.90 -6.87
CA GLY A 152 -26.31 8.77 -6.28
C GLY A 152 -24.92 8.15 -6.09
N LYS A 153 -24.66 6.95 -6.62
CA LYS A 153 -23.35 6.27 -6.53
C LYS A 153 -22.42 6.80 -7.62
N ALA A 154 -21.12 6.81 -7.30
CA ALA A 154 -20.10 7.29 -8.22
C ALA A 154 -19.98 6.35 -9.43
N ARG A 155 -20.12 6.89 -10.64
CA ARG A 155 -20.00 6.14 -11.89
C ARG A 155 -18.53 6.11 -12.33
N LYS A 156 -18.04 4.92 -12.67
CA LYS A 156 -16.70 4.75 -13.24
C LYS A 156 -16.68 5.22 -14.69
N SER A 157 -15.68 6.02 -15.03
CA SER A 157 -15.37 6.49 -16.37
C SER A 157 -14.01 5.96 -16.81
N SER A 158 -13.86 5.73 -18.12
CA SER A 158 -12.60 5.30 -18.73
C SER A 158 -11.71 6.51 -19.05
N PHE A 159 -10.45 6.42 -18.64
CA PHE A 159 -9.43 7.41 -18.90
C PHE A 159 -8.27 6.77 -19.64
N GLY A 160 -7.86 7.36 -20.76
CA GLY A 160 -6.76 6.85 -21.57
C GLY A 160 -5.37 7.07 -20.94
N PRO A 161 -4.29 6.80 -21.70
CA PRO A 161 -2.91 6.86 -21.20
C PRO A 161 -2.48 8.21 -20.59
N TRP A 162 -3.15 9.30 -20.97
CA TRP A 162 -2.89 10.64 -20.42
C TRP A 162 -3.07 10.70 -18.89
N MET A 163 -3.88 9.80 -18.32
CA MET A 163 -4.13 9.75 -16.88
C MET A 163 -2.87 9.44 -16.08
N MET A 164 -1.86 8.79 -16.66
CA MET A 164 -0.55 8.64 -16.00
C MET A 164 0.10 9.99 -15.68
N LYS A 165 -0.05 10.98 -16.56
CA LYS A 165 0.39 12.36 -16.28
C LYS A 165 -0.49 13.03 -15.24
N GLY A 166 -1.80 12.75 -15.26
CA GLY A 166 -2.76 13.20 -14.24
C GLY A 166 -2.38 12.71 -12.84
N PHE A 167 -2.03 11.43 -12.70
CA PHE A 167 -1.50 10.88 -11.45
C PHE A 167 -0.22 11.57 -11.01
N GLY A 168 0.66 11.95 -11.94
CA GLY A 168 1.86 12.75 -11.63
C GLY A 168 1.57 14.13 -11.02
N VAL A 169 0.41 14.73 -11.32
CA VAL A 169 -0.02 16.01 -10.71
C VAL A 169 -0.67 15.79 -9.35
N LEU A 170 -1.30 14.63 -9.14
CA LEU A 170 -2.03 14.29 -7.91
C LEU A 170 -1.13 13.68 -6.82
N ALA A 171 0.00 13.09 -7.21
CA ALA A 171 0.98 12.44 -6.34
C ALA A 171 1.72 13.45 -5.45
#